data_AF-A0A3S0W127-F1
#
_entry.id   AF-A0A3S0W127-F1
#
_cell.length_a   1.000
_cell.length_b   1.000
_cell.length_c   1.000
_cell.angle_alpha   90.00
_cell.angle_beta   90.00
_cell.angle_gamma   90.00
#
_symmetry.space_group_name_H-M   'P 1'
#
loop_
_entity.id
_entity.type
_entity.pdbx_description
1 polymer ?
#
loop_
_entity_poly.entity_id
_entity_poly.type
_entity_poly.pdbx_seq_one_letter_code
_entity_poly.pdbx_strand_id
1 'polypeptide(L)' 'MLIPMALGVVGVALWGFIWAVRSGQFDDLEGPAHRILMDDDDPRIPRYRDRADDDKPLNG' A
#
# COMPACT_ATOMS: atom_id res chain seq x y z
N MET A 1 10.86 5.46 -42.46
CA MET A 1 9.79 4.83 -41.67
C MET A 1 10.01 4.88 -40.15
N LEU A 2 11.20 5.25 -39.64
CA LEU A 2 11.47 5.30 -38.20
C LEU A 2 10.77 6.46 -37.48
N ILE A 3 10.68 7.63 -38.13
CA ILE A 3 10.06 8.84 -37.57
C ILE A 3 8.58 8.62 -37.17
N PRO A 4 7.67 8.13 -38.05
CA PRO A 4 6.28 7.92 -37.65
C PRO A 4 6.13 6.83 -36.57
N MET A 5 6.99 5.81 -36.59
CA MET A 5 6.96 4.74 -35.58
C MET A 5 7.38 5.25 -34.20
N ALA A 6 8.44 6.07 -34.14
CA ALA A 6 8.88 6.70 -32.90
C ALA A 6 7.80 7.65 -32.33
N LEU A 7 7.14 8.43 -33.19
CA LEU A 7 6.02 9.29 -32.77
C LEU A 7 4.84 8.47 -32.22
N GLY A 8 4.55 7.32 -32.83
CA GLY A 8 3.53 6.40 -32.32
C GLY A 8 3.86 5.85 -30.93
N VAL A 9 5.10 5.41 -30.72
CA VAL A 9 5.56 4.89 -29.41
C VAL A 9 5.49 5.98 -28.33
N VAL A 10 5.98 7.19 -28.63
CA VAL A 10 5.92 8.32 -27.69
C VAL A 10 4.47 8.71 -27.38
N GLY A 11 3.58 8.69 -28.37
CA GLY A 11 2.15 8.96 -28.18
C GLY A 11 1.47 7.95 -27.26
N VAL A 12 1.72 6.64 -27.46
CA VAL A 12 1.17 5.58 -26.62
C VAL A 12 1.72 5.67 -25.19
N ALA A 13 3.02 5.93 -25.03
CA ALA A 13 3.64 6.10 -23.72
C ALA A 13 3.05 7.29 -22.95
N LEU A 14 2.87 8.44 -23.61
CA LEU A 14 2.27 9.63 -23.00
C LEU A 14 0.80 9.39 -22.61
N TRP A 15 0.04 8.72 -23.47
CA TRP A 15 -1.35 8.35 -23.18
C TRP A 15 -1.46 7.41 -21.96
N GLY A 16 -0.57 6.41 -21.87
CA GLY A 16 -0.52 5.49 -20.72
C GLY A 16 -0.17 6.21 -19.42
N PHE A 17 0.80 7.12 -19.46
CA PHE A 17 1.21 7.93 -18.30
C PHE A 17 0.07 8.86 -17.82
N ILE A 18 -0.44 9.69 -18.75
CA ILE A 18 -1.84 10.08 -18.89
C ILE A 18 -2.85 9.46 -17.92
N TRP A 19 -3.24 8.26 -18.34
CA TRP A 19 -4.25 7.42 -17.73
C TRP A 19 -3.85 6.96 -16.33
N ALA A 20 -2.62 6.52 -16.10
CA ALA A 20 -2.16 6.04 -14.80
C ALA A 20 -2.20 7.13 -13.72
N VAL A 21 -1.80 8.37 -14.05
CA VAL A 21 -1.89 9.53 -13.15
C VAL A 21 -3.35 9.84 -12.80
N ARG A 22 -4.25 9.80 -13.78
CA ARG A 22 -5.68 10.04 -13.57
C ARG A 22 -6.38 8.91 -12.81
N SER A 23 -5.87 7.68 -12.90
CA SER A 23 -6.41 6.51 -12.22
C SER A 23 -6.08 6.46 -10.73
N GLY A 24 -5.36 7.44 -10.19
CA GLY A 24 -5.15 7.56 -8.74
C GLY A 24 -4.33 6.43 -8.14
N GLN A 25 -3.55 5.67 -8.92
CA GLN A 25 -2.73 4.56 -8.41
C GLN A 25 -1.58 5.00 -7.50
N PHE A 26 -1.37 6.30 -7.33
CA PHE A 26 -0.43 6.85 -6.37
C PHE A 26 -1.01 6.97 -4.95
N ASP A 27 -2.34 6.92 -4.79
CA ASP A 27 -3.01 6.91 -3.47
C ASP A 27 -2.77 5.59 -2.72
N ASP A 28 -2.48 4.49 -3.44
CA ASP A 28 -2.21 3.17 -2.85
C ASP A 28 -0.74 3.00 -2.39
N LEU A 29 0.14 3.95 -2.74
CA LEU A 29 1.55 3.97 -2.30
C LEU A 29 1.75 4.73 -0.98
N GLU A 30 0.75 5.45 -0.48
CA GLU A 30 0.79 6.14 0.83
C GLU A 30 0.57 5.18 2.02
N GLY A 31 0.11 3.95 1.77
CA GLY A 31 -0.33 3.02 2.82
C GLY A 31 0.76 2.29 3.65
N PRO A 32 1.91 1.84 3.08
CA PRO A 32 2.84 0.99 3.83
C PRO A 32 4.10 1.69 4.37
N ALA A 33 4.52 2.82 3.79
CA ALA A 33 5.81 3.44 4.10
C ALA A 33 5.88 4.06 5.51
N HIS A 34 4.73 4.38 6.11
CA HIS A 34 4.67 5.05 7.41
C HIS A 34 4.65 4.09 8.63
N ARG A 35 4.64 2.76 8.41
CA ARG A 35 4.63 1.77 9.49
C ARG A 35 5.99 1.14 9.77
N ILE A 36 6.92 1.16 8.80
CA ILE A 36 8.24 0.51 8.95
C ILE A 36 9.31 1.40 9.58
N LEU A 37 9.14 2.73 9.53
CA LEU A 37 10.10 3.70 10.07
C LEU A 37 9.65 4.33 11.40
N MET A 38 8.54 3.86 11.98
CA MET A 38 7.94 4.42 13.22
C MET A 38 7.70 3.35 14.31
N ASP A 39 8.21 2.13 14.14
CA ASP A 39 8.05 1.04 15.13
C ASP A 39 9.16 0.98 16.19
N ASP A 40 10.15 1.89 16.15
CA ASP A 40 11.28 1.84 17.08
C ASP A 40 11.02 2.56 18.43
N ASP A 41 9.94 3.33 18.58
CA ASP A 41 9.74 4.20 19.76
C ASP A 41 8.29 4.29 20.31
N ASP A 42 7.42 3.28 20.13
CA ASP A 42 6.11 3.25 20.81
C ASP A 42 6.02 2.17 21.93
N PRO A 43 6.17 2.53 23.21
CA PRO A 43 5.94 1.63 24.34
C PRO A 43 4.46 1.30 24.58
N ARG A 44 3.54 1.72 23.70
CA ARG A 44 2.09 1.62 23.91
C ARG A 44 1.37 0.62 23.00
N ILE A 45 2.06 -0.18 22.17
CA ILE A 45 1.35 -1.20 21.39
C ILE A 45 0.65 -2.17 22.37
N PRO A 46 -0.68 -2.12 22.51
CA PRO A 46 -1.38 -3.03 23.40
C PRO A 46 -1.32 -4.39 22.73
N ARG A 47 -0.73 -5.35 23.44
CA ARG A 47 -0.60 -6.74 22.99
C ARG A 47 -1.86 -7.16 22.25
N TYR A 48 -1.64 -7.71 21.06
CA TYR A 48 -2.64 -8.45 20.32
C TYR A 48 -3.47 -9.27 21.31
N ARG A 49 -4.75 -8.91 21.38
CA ARG A 49 -5.71 -9.45 22.30
C ARG A 49 -5.94 -10.89 21.85
N ASP A 50 -5.20 -11.83 22.43
CA ASP A 50 -5.49 -13.26 22.34
C ASP A 50 -6.80 -13.52 23.09
N ARG A 51 -7.88 -13.19 22.39
CA ARG A 51 -9.21 -13.77 22.53
C ARG A 51 -9.07 -15.23 22.12
N ALA A 52 -8.67 -16.11 23.04
CA ALA A 52 -8.76 -17.55 22.77
C ALA A 52 -8.80 -18.51 23.97
N ASP A 53 -8.46 -18.16 25.22
CA ASP A 53 -8.19 -19.25 26.19
C ASP A 53 -8.57 -19.05 27.67
N ASP A 54 -9.61 -18.27 27.99
CA ASP A 54 -10.14 -18.20 29.37
C ASP A 54 -11.65 -18.47 29.47
N ASP A 55 -12.18 -19.33 28.59
CA ASP A 55 -13.48 -19.98 28.77
C ASP A 55 -13.39 -21.14 29.80
N LYS A 56 -12.80 -20.91 30.98
CA LYS A 56 -12.88 -21.86 32.11
C LYS A 56 -13.70 -21.27 33.25
N PRO A 57 -14.90 -21.82 33.53
CA PRO A 57 -15.71 -21.32 34.64
C PRO A 57 -15.01 -21.64 35.96
N LEU A 58 -14.91 -20.62 36.81
CA LEU A 58 -14.45 -20.70 38.18
C LEU A 58 -15.42 -21.56 39.02
N ASN A 59 -15.12 -22.84 39.22
CA ASN A 59 -15.67 -23.61 40.36
C ASN A 59 -14.81 -24.85 40.69
N GLY A 60 -14.52 -25.03 41.98
CA GLY A 60 -13.77 -26.15 42.57
C GLY A 60 -13.07 -25.74 43.85
#